data_AF-A0A5P1EW60-F1
#
_entry.id   AF-A0A5P1EW60-F1
#
_cell.length_a   1.000
_cell.length_b   1.000
_cell.length_c   1.000
_cell.angle_alpha   90.00
_cell.angle_beta   90.00
_cell.angle_gamma   90.00
#
_symmetry.space_group_name_H-M   'P 1'
#
loop_
_entity.id
_entity.type
_entity.pdbx_description
1 polymer ?
#
loop_
_entity_poly.entity_id
_entity_poly.type
_entity_poly.pdbx_seq_one_letter_code
_entity_poly.pdbx_strand_id
1 'polypeptide(L)'
;MHFLFTKLSLFPPRNPNLLNPSVFIAGASLSPMAASKVVAEYAKSNRSSCKSCGKSIASGSLRLGLSSKDPRGFDLVKWHHLGCFPTRPQPFKAADEIKGFPSLKDCDQDALRKLEAAASSDEPVEKEHKRDRHGTDGLERNTKKVKIYDRDSGGSEEFEQKSLEEVKRSGDSMENLLEVAFSVSDIRKTYKDATLSPNWKSFQTVIFREREDGLNDSEKIAAFDFDGCLVNTSVKRIGANAWSLMHSSIPDKLQELYKNGYKLVIFTNESNIERWKNKRQQAVDSKIGRLDNFIGRVKVPIQVFIACGIGKNKDQTEDPFRKPKPGMWILMAEHFNSGIAIDLDQSFYVGDAAGRVNDHSDADIKFAQTLGLKFHLPEEFFGA
;
A
#
# COMPACT_ATOMS: atom_id res chain seq x y z
N MET A 1 -48.60 -39.48 25.36
CA MET A 1 -47.92 -40.56 26.12
C MET A 1 -46.44 -40.20 26.31
N HIS A 2 -45.89 -40.62 27.44
CA HIS A 2 -44.67 -40.20 28.14
C HIS A 2 -43.31 -40.28 27.41
N PHE A 3 -42.48 -39.25 27.66
CA PHE A 3 -41.09 -39.23 28.19
C PHE A 3 -40.10 -40.42 28.05
N LEU A 4 -38.89 -40.07 27.55
CA LEU A 4 -37.50 -40.22 28.09
C LEU A 4 -36.70 -41.55 28.17
N PHE A 5 -35.42 -41.36 27.81
CA PHE A 5 -34.13 -41.96 28.27
C PHE A 5 -33.93 -43.48 28.04
N THR A 6 -32.75 -44.03 27.71
CA THR A 6 -31.43 -43.78 28.33
C THR A 6 -30.27 -44.39 27.50
N LYS A 7 -29.07 -43.82 27.71
CA LYS A 7 -27.69 -44.16 27.30
C LYS A 7 -27.31 -45.66 27.23
N LEU A 8 -26.31 -45.97 26.37
CA LEU A 8 -25.17 -46.80 26.75
C LEU A 8 -23.93 -46.54 25.89
N SER A 9 -22.86 -46.11 26.55
CA SER A 9 -21.48 -45.96 26.08
C SER A 9 -20.69 -47.24 26.37
N LEU A 10 -19.90 -47.74 25.41
CA LEU A 10 -18.92 -48.81 25.65
C LEU A 10 -17.59 -48.48 24.93
N PHE A 11 -16.57 -48.18 25.73
CA PHE A 11 -15.15 -48.29 25.38
C PHE A 11 -14.72 -49.77 25.45
N PRO A 12 -13.75 -50.23 24.65
CA PRO A 12 -13.00 -51.44 24.94
C PRO A 12 -11.65 -51.14 25.64
N PRO A 13 -11.05 -52.14 26.32
CA PRO A 13 -10.12 -51.94 27.43
C PRO A 13 -8.62 -51.95 27.06
N ARG A 14 -7.79 -51.44 27.97
CA ARG A 14 -6.33 -51.66 28.03
C ARG A 14 -6.02 -52.91 28.85
N ASN A 15 -4.99 -53.68 28.46
CA ASN A 15 -4.16 -54.47 29.39
C ASN A 15 -2.78 -54.80 28.76
N PRO A 16 -1.76 -55.25 29.53
CA PRO A 16 -0.41 -54.67 29.51
C PRO A 16 0.71 -55.71 29.24
N ASN A 17 1.95 -55.22 29.25
CA ASN A 17 3.24 -55.94 29.33
C ASN A 17 3.71 -56.66 28.06
N LEU A 18 4.90 -56.29 27.53
CA LEU A 18 6.17 -56.97 27.80
C LEU A 18 7.33 -56.37 26.96
N LEU A 19 8.39 -56.00 27.69
CA LEU A 19 9.82 -56.19 27.40
C LEU A 19 10.52 -55.47 26.22
N ASN A 20 11.49 -54.66 26.65
CA ASN A 20 12.59 -54.06 25.90
C ASN A 20 13.65 -55.14 25.56
N PRO A 21 14.35 -55.02 24.42
CA PRO A 21 15.81 -55.03 24.54
C PRO A 21 16.50 -53.97 23.69
N SER A 22 17.55 -53.43 24.30
CA SER A 22 18.53 -52.47 23.79
C SER A 22 19.12 -52.88 22.43
N VAL A 23 19.10 -51.96 21.46
CA VAL A 23 19.90 -52.05 20.24
C VAL A 23 20.77 -50.80 20.10
N PHE A 24 22.04 -51.07 19.86
CA PHE A 24 23.19 -50.18 19.77
C PHE A 24 22.98 -48.99 18.80
N ILE A 25 23.32 -47.78 19.26
CA ILE A 25 23.47 -46.60 18.41
C ILE A 25 24.83 -46.71 17.70
N ALA A 26 24.81 -47.17 16.45
CA ALA A 26 25.94 -47.04 15.53
C ALA A 26 25.98 -45.62 14.95
N GLY A 27 27.17 -45.01 14.98
CA GLY A 27 27.42 -43.62 14.63
C GLY A 27 26.91 -43.23 13.24
N ALA A 28 26.10 -42.18 13.20
CA ALA A 28 25.78 -41.47 11.97
C ALA A 28 27.03 -40.73 11.49
N SER A 29 27.60 -41.23 10.40
CA SER A 29 28.55 -40.53 9.55
C SER A 29 27.99 -39.15 9.19
N LEU A 30 28.72 -38.09 9.55
CA LEU A 30 28.45 -36.72 9.10
C LEU A 30 28.62 -36.67 7.58
N SER A 31 27.49 -36.68 6.86
CA SER A 31 27.45 -36.39 5.43
C SER A 31 28.00 -34.98 5.16
N PRO A 32 28.76 -34.78 4.07
CA PRO A 32 29.28 -33.45 3.73
C PRO A 32 28.12 -32.48 3.49
N MET A 33 28.14 -31.34 4.18
CA MET A 33 27.14 -30.29 4.00
C MET A 33 27.05 -29.92 2.52
N ALA A 34 25.85 -30.08 1.94
CA ALA A 34 25.58 -29.69 0.56
C ALA A 34 25.90 -28.19 0.38
N ALA A 35 26.75 -27.86 -0.59
CA ALA A 35 27.14 -26.50 -0.91
C ALA A 35 25.88 -25.66 -1.20
N SER A 36 25.70 -24.56 -0.46
CA SER A 36 24.59 -23.63 -0.66
C SER A 36 24.82 -22.85 -1.95
N LYS A 37 23.86 -22.86 -2.87
CA LYS A 37 23.96 -22.11 -4.15
C LYS A 37 23.41 -20.70 -3.97
N VAL A 38 24.14 -19.69 -4.43
CA VAL A 38 23.69 -18.29 -4.38
C VAL A 38 22.80 -17.98 -5.57
N VAL A 39 21.71 -17.26 -5.30
CA VAL A 39 20.74 -16.80 -6.29
C VAL A 39 20.55 -15.29 -6.13
N ALA A 40 20.51 -14.56 -7.24
CA ALA A 40 20.17 -13.15 -7.26
C ALA A 40 18.93 -12.91 -8.13
N GLU A 41 17.99 -12.12 -7.62
CA GLU A 41 16.84 -11.65 -8.41
C GLU A 41 16.28 -10.36 -7.82
N TYR A 42 15.47 -9.66 -8.60
CA TYR A 42 14.58 -8.64 -8.06
C TYR A 42 13.42 -9.29 -7.33
N ALA A 43 13.12 -8.79 -6.13
CA ALA A 43 12.03 -9.31 -5.34
C ALA A 43 10.70 -9.16 -6.07
N LYS A 44 10.06 -10.28 -6.44
CA LYS A 44 8.77 -10.28 -7.16
C LYS A 44 7.59 -9.74 -6.33
N SER A 45 7.78 -9.64 -5.01
CA SER A 45 6.84 -9.07 -4.05
C SER A 45 7.57 -8.76 -2.73
N ASN A 46 6.90 -8.04 -1.83
CA ASN A 46 7.38 -7.71 -0.48
C ASN A 46 7.24 -8.86 0.55
N ARG A 47 6.91 -10.09 0.11
CA ARG A 47 6.62 -11.23 0.99
C ARG A 47 7.88 -11.89 1.60
N SER A 48 9.06 -11.60 1.06
CA SER A 48 10.32 -12.10 1.62
C SER A 48 10.83 -11.19 2.72
N SER A 49 11.25 -11.76 3.84
CA SER A 49 12.00 -11.07 4.90
C SER A 49 13.47 -11.39 4.83
N CYS A 50 14.31 -10.38 5.08
CA CYS A 50 15.75 -10.56 5.19
C CYS A 50 16.09 -11.38 6.43
N LYS A 51 16.87 -12.44 6.26
CA LYS A 51 17.28 -13.32 7.36
C LYS A 51 18.35 -12.72 8.28
N SER A 52 19.02 -11.64 7.87
CA SER A 52 20.00 -10.95 8.73
C SER A 52 19.36 -9.87 9.60
N CYS A 53 18.53 -8.98 9.02
CA CYS A 53 17.98 -7.83 9.76
C CYS A 53 16.49 -7.98 10.12
N GLY A 54 15.82 -9.05 9.67
CA GLY A 54 14.40 -9.33 9.94
C GLY A 54 13.40 -8.45 9.19
N LYS A 55 13.85 -7.35 8.57
CA LYS A 55 13.00 -6.41 7.82
C LYS A 55 12.52 -7.04 6.51
N SER A 56 11.38 -6.56 6.01
CA SER A 56 10.88 -6.92 4.68
C SER A 56 11.84 -6.47 3.58
N ILE A 57 11.91 -7.24 2.50
CA ILE A 57 12.63 -6.89 1.28
C ILE A 57 11.60 -6.33 0.31
N ALA A 58 11.77 -5.08 -0.12
CA ALA A 58 10.79 -4.37 -0.95
C ALA A 58 10.63 -5.02 -2.33
N SER A 59 9.42 -4.98 -2.88
CA SER A 59 9.18 -5.44 -4.26
C SER A 59 10.04 -4.64 -5.24
N GLY A 60 10.63 -5.30 -6.23
CA GLY A 60 11.54 -4.68 -7.20
C GLY A 60 12.94 -4.40 -6.68
N SER A 61 13.23 -4.58 -5.38
CA SER A 61 14.58 -4.44 -4.85
C SER A 61 15.44 -5.67 -5.13
N LEU A 62 16.73 -5.46 -5.38
CA LEU A 62 17.70 -6.54 -5.53
C LEU A 62 17.85 -7.31 -4.22
N ARG A 63 17.73 -8.64 -4.29
CA ARG A 63 17.92 -9.53 -3.15
C ARG A 63 18.82 -10.71 -3.50
N LEU A 64 19.56 -11.15 -2.49
CA LEU A 64 20.46 -12.30 -2.57
C LEU A 64 19.93 -13.45 -1.72
N GLY A 65 19.98 -14.66 -2.26
CA GLY A 65 19.42 -15.86 -1.66
C GLY A 65 20.43 -16.97 -1.52
N LEU A 66 20.55 -17.56 -0.33
CA LEU A 66 21.24 -18.84 -0.15
C LEU A 66 20.23 -19.97 -0.35
N SER A 67 20.37 -20.71 -1.44
CA SER A 67 19.51 -21.85 -1.80
C SER A 67 20.09 -23.15 -1.27
N SER A 68 19.28 -23.88 -0.52
CA SER A 68 19.56 -25.23 0.00
C SER A 68 18.39 -26.14 -0.33
N LYS A 69 18.60 -27.46 -0.38
CA LYS A 69 17.50 -28.42 -0.51
C LYS A 69 17.03 -28.87 0.87
N ASP A 70 15.71 -28.90 1.08
CA ASP A 70 15.13 -29.52 2.27
C ASP A 70 15.27 -31.06 2.20
N PRO A 71 15.10 -31.79 3.32
CA PRO A 71 15.17 -33.26 3.33
C PRO A 71 14.17 -33.98 2.41
N ARG A 72 13.17 -33.27 1.88
CA ARG A 72 12.16 -33.77 0.91
C ARG A 72 12.49 -33.34 -0.53
N GLY A 73 13.62 -32.66 -0.74
CA GLY A 73 14.12 -32.24 -2.04
C GLY A 73 13.64 -30.88 -2.55
N PHE A 74 12.87 -30.11 -1.77
CA PHE A 74 12.39 -28.78 -2.17
C PHE A 74 13.43 -27.68 -1.93
N ASP A 75 13.48 -26.70 -2.83
CA ASP A 75 14.38 -25.55 -2.70
C ASP A 75 13.93 -24.61 -1.58
N LEU A 76 14.76 -24.48 -0.55
CA LEU A 76 14.63 -23.51 0.52
C LEU A 76 15.65 -22.39 0.32
N VAL A 77 15.15 -21.20 -0.02
CA VAL A 77 15.97 -20.00 -0.24
C VAL A 77 15.89 -19.05 0.95
N LYS A 78 17.03 -18.76 1.57
CA LYS A 78 17.17 -17.75 2.63
C LYS A 78 17.52 -16.41 1.99
N TRP A 79 16.56 -15.49 1.94
CA TRP A 79 16.71 -14.18 1.30
C TRP A 79 17.35 -13.13 2.22
N HIS A 80 18.14 -12.23 1.64
CA HIS A 80 18.78 -11.09 2.30
C HIS A 80 18.70 -9.83 1.42
N HIS A 81 18.71 -8.64 2.03
CA HIS A 81 19.05 -7.41 1.29
C HIS A 81 20.50 -7.49 0.81
N LEU A 82 20.81 -6.73 -0.25
CA LEU A 82 22.16 -6.62 -0.82
C LEU A 82 23.25 -6.38 0.25
N GLY A 83 23.08 -5.36 1.09
CA GLY A 83 24.03 -5.03 2.18
C GLY A 83 23.87 -5.88 3.46
N CYS A 84 22.93 -6.82 3.49
CA CYS A 84 22.68 -7.72 4.63
C CYS A 84 23.07 -9.18 4.30
N PHE A 85 23.68 -9.41 3.15
CA PHE A 85 24.08 -10.73 2.71
C PHE A 85 25.40 -11.11 3.41
N PRO A 86 25.51 -12.30 4.01
CA PRO A 86 26.70 -12.69 4.75
C PRO A 86 27.89 -12.88 3.80
N THR A 87 28.87 -11.97 3.87
CA THR A 87 30.06 -11.97 2.99
C THR A 87 31.16 -12.94 3.43
N ARG A 88 31.06 -13.56 4.63
CA ARG A 88 32.03 -14.55 5.16
C ARG A 88 31.28 -15.70 5.86
N PRO A 89 31.76 -16.98 5.81
CA PRO A 89 33.09 -17.42 5.37
C PRO A 89 33.19 -17.94 3.92
N GLN A 90 32.18 -17.78 3.06
CA GLN A 90 32.28 -17.71 1.58
C GLN A 90 30.88 -17.96 0.98
N PRO A 91 30.31 -17.05 0.15
CA PRO A 91 29.09 -17.37 -0.56
C PRO A 91 29.29 -17.76 -2.04
N PHE A 92 30.36 -17.37 -2.75
CA PHE A 92 30.58 -17.75 -4.16
C PHE A 92 32.03 -17.52 -4.65
N LYS A 93 32.44 -18.16 -5.76
CA LYS A 93 33.81 -18.06 -6.34
C LYS A 93 33.95 -17.02 -7.47
N ALA A 94 32.85 -16.62 -8.11
CA ALA A 94 32.80 -15.51 -9.09
C ALA A 94 31.36 -14.96 -9.19
N ALA A 95 31.17 -13.64 -9.37
CA ALA A 95 29.82 -13.04 -9.51
C ALA A 95 28.99 -13.65 -10.66
N ASP A 96 29.67 -14.09 -11.73
CA ASP A 96 29.04 -14.70 -12.91
C ASP A 96 28.49 -16.12 -12.64
N GLU A 97 28.88 -16.76 -11.54
CA GLU A 97 28.33 -18.07 -11.10
C GLU A 97 27.00 -17.93 -10.32
N ILE A 98 26.57 -16.68 -10.02
CA ILE A 98 25.32 -16.43 -9.31
C ILE A 98 24.13 -16.69 -10.24
N LYS A 99 23.25 -17.61 -9.85
CA LYS A 99 22.04 -17.90 -10.61
C LYS A 99 21.15 -16.64 -10.66
N GLY A 100 20.89 -16.14 -11.87
CA GLY A 100 20.07 -14.95 -12.12
C GLY A 100 20.86 -13.67 -12.36
N PHE A 101 22.20 -13.70 -12.26
CA PHE A 101 23.08 -12.55 -12.48
C PHE A 101 22.93 -11.90 -13.88
N PRO A 102 22.91 -12.66 -15.01
CA PRO A 102 22.77 -12.05 -16.35
C PRO A 102 21.43 -11.35 -16.59
N SER A 103 20.43 -11.57 -15.72
CA SER A 103 19.10 -10.96 -15.82
C SER A 103 18.96 -9.68 -14.98
N LEU A 104 20.03 -9.22 -14.32
CA LEU A 104 20.06 -7.98 -13.54
C LEU A 104 20.46 -6.78 -14.41
N LYS A 105 20.07 -5.56 -14.00
CA LYS A 105 20.53 -4.31 -14.62
C LYS A 105 22.04 -4.14 -14.48
N ASP A 106 22.67 -3.46 -15.42
CA ASP A 106 24.14 -3.27 -15.46
C ASP A 106 24.69 -2.64 -14.16
N CYS A 107 24.00 -1.64 -13.61
CA CYS A 107 24.39 -1.01 -12.34
C CYS A 107 24.34 -1.96 -11.14
N ASP A 108 23.43 -2.94 -11.15
CA ASP A 108 23.26 -3.94 -10.10
C ASP A 108 24.24 -5.11 -10.27
N GLN A 109 24.59 -5.47 -11.52
CA GLN A 109 25.69 -6.39 -11.81
C GLN A 109 27.02 -5.84 -11.27
N ASP A 110 27.28 -4.55 -11.49
CA ASP A 110 28.47 -3.87 -10.96
C ASP A 110 28.48 -3.79 -9.44
N ALA A 111 27.32 -3.62 -8.80
CA ALA A 111 27.22 -3.64 -7.34
C ALA A 111 27.60 -5.01 -6.74
N LEU A 112 27.24 -6.10 -7.43
CA LEU A 112 27.61 -7.46 -7.01
C LEU A 112 29.10 -7.76 -7.24
N ARG A 113 29.69 -7.28 -8.35
CA ARG A 113 31.14 -7.34 -8.59
C ARG A 113 31.93 -6.54 -7.53
N LYS A 114 31.40 -5.40 -7.06
CA LYS A 114 32.00 -4.62 -5.96
C LYS A 114 31.92 -5.34 -4.62
N LEU A 115 30.84 -6.07 -4.33
CA LEU A 115 30.72 -6.89 -3.12
C LEU A 115 31.67 -8.08 -3.11
N GLU A 116 31.97 -8.65 -4.28
CA GLU A 116 33.01 -9.68 -4.46
C GLU A 116 34.41 -9.13 -4.14
N ALA A 117 34.75 -7.95 -4.66
CA ALA A 117 36.02 -7.27 -4.39
C ALA A 117 36.18 -6.90 -2.90
N ALA A 118 35.10 -6.46 -2.25
CA ALA A 118 35.08 -6.16 -0.81
C ALA A 118 35.17 -7.41 0.08
N ALA A 119 34.73 -8.58 -0.40
CA ALA A 119 34.90 -9.85 0.32
C ALA A 119 36.34 -10.40 0.25
N SER A 120 37.14 -9.90 -0.70
CA SER A 120 38.52 -10.35 -0.97
C SER A 120 39.59 -9.45 -0.35
N SER A 121 39.20 -8.33 0.28
CA SER A 121 40.10 -7.43 1.02
C SER A 121 39.86 -7.57 2.53
N ASP A 122 40.93 -7.84 3.27
CA ASP A 122 40.94 -7.89 4.73
C ASP A 122 41.32 -6.52 5.29
N GLU A 123 40.37 -5.80 5.90
CA GLU A 123 40.63 -4.84 6.99
C GLU A 123 39.37 -4.70 7.87
N PRO A 124 39.46 -4.70 9.21
CA PRO A 124 38.31 -4.68 10.12
C PRO A 124 37.94 -3.25 10.57
N VAL A 125 36.64 -2.97 10.73
CA VAL A 125 36.16 -1.78 11.46
C VAL A 125 35.33 -2.23 12.66
N GLU A 126 35.80 -1.85 13.85
CA GLU A 126 35.21 -2.12 15.15
C GLU A 126 33.86 -1.41 15.36
N LYS A 127 33.01 -2.05 16.16
CA LYS A 127 31.74 -1.52 16.66
C LYS A 127 31.94 -1.00 18.07
N GLU A 128 31.41 0.19 18.38
CA GLU A 128 31.04 0.52 19.76
C GLU A 128 29.58 1.02 19.86
N HIS A 129 28.87 0.42 20.80
CA HIS A 129 27.68 0.96 21.46
C HIS A 129 28.10 1.35 22.88
N LYS A 130 27.70 2.53 23.38
CA LYS A 130 27.43 2.72 24.82
C LYS A 130 26.54 3.95 25.09
N ARG A 131 25.78 3.82 26.18
CA ARG A 131 24.73 4.69 26.72
C ARG A 131 25.29 5.77 27.68
N ASP A 132 24.42 6.76 27.92
CA ASP A 132 24.16 7.53 29.15
C ASP A 132 25.03 8.75 29.54
N ARG A 133 24.31 9.90 29.55
CA ARG A 133 24.13 10.92 30.62
C ARG A 133 25.23 11.91 31.05
N HIS A 134 24.80 13.19 30.94
CA HIS A 134 24.95 14.35 31.86
C HIS A 134 26.33 14.90 32.22
N GLY A 135 26.51 16.21 31.96
CA GLY A 135 27.06 17.12 32.96
C GLY A 135 28.19 18.07 32.52
N THR A 136 27.80 19.34 32.38
CA THR A 136 28.50 20.58 32.81
C THR A 136 29.64 21.19 31.99
N ASP A 137 29.50 22.52 31.85
CA ASP A 137 30.45 23.59 31.54
C ASP A 137 31.19 23.53 30.18
N GLY A 138 31.22 24.58 29.37
CA GLY A 138 31.01 26.00 29.63
C GLY A 138 32.03 26.77 28.78
N LEU A 139 31.72 28.03 28.47
CA LEU A 139 32.61 29.04 27.88
C LEU A 139 32.68 29.17 26.33
N GLU A 140 31.68 29.91 25.84
CA GLU A 140 31.82 31.20 25.14
C GLU A 140 32.95 31.43 24.12
N ARG A 141 32.49 31.64 22.88
CA ARG A 141 32.67 32.86 22.05
C ARG A 141 34.10 33.37 21.85
N ASN A 142 34.56 33.33 20.59
CA ASN A 142 35.11 34.56 20.02
C ASN A 142 34.87 34.70 18.51
N THR A 143 34.48 35.91 18.18
CA THR A 143 34.10 36.47 16.89
C THR A 143 35.32 36.94 16.10
N LYS A 144 35.15 37.05 14.77
CA LYS A 144 35.78 37.99 13.78
C LYS A 144 35.94 37.24 12.44
N LYS A 145 35.75 37.82 11.25
CA LYS A 145 35.24 39.13 10.83
C LYS A 145 35.02 39.01 9.31
N VAL A 146 33.88 39.55 8.89
CA VAL A 146 33.41 39.89 7.54
C VAL A 146 34.49 40.45 6.60
N LYS A 147 34.38 40.12 5.30
CA LYS A 147 34.63 41.07 4.19
C LYS A 147 33.54 40.95 3.13
N ILE A 148 32.73 42.00 3.06
CA ILE A 148 31.80 42.38 1.99
C ILE A 148 32.57 43.28 1.02
N TYR A 149 32.30 43.17 -0.28
CA TYR A 149 32.05 44.32 -1.15
C TYR A 149 30.96 43.93 -2.17
N ASP A 150 29.80 44.57 -1.99
CA ASP A 150 28.73 44.72 -2.97
C ASP A 150 29.20 45.50 -4.21
N ARG A 151 28.50 45.31 -5.35
CA ARG A 151 27.63 46.38 -5.92
C ARG A 151 26.96 46.00 -7.26
N ASP A 152 25.63 45.92 -7.15
CA ASP A 152 24.54 46.42 -8.02
C ASP A 152 24.08 45.78 -9.36
N SER A 153 22.78 45.43 -9.29
CA SER A 153 21.66 45.99 -10.08
C SER A 153 21.20 45.25 -11.34
N GLY A 154 19.95 44.76 -11.28
CA GLY A 154 19.04 44.71 -12.43
C GLY A 154 18.10 43.50 -12.50
N GLY A 155 16.86 43.67 -12.01
CA GLY A 155 15.65 43.04 -12.57
C GLY A 155 15.31 41.62 -12.12
N SER A 156 14.40 41.48 -11.15
CA SER A 156 13.66 40.23 -10.94
C SER A 156 12.22 40.52 -10.49
N GLU A 157 11.44 41.11 -11.39
CA GLU A 157 9.96 41.17 -11.32
C GLU A 157 9.32 40.53 -12.57
N GLU A 158 10.02 39.64 -13.29
CA GLU A 158 9.53 39.12 -14.58
C GLU A 158 9.24 37.60 -14.62
N PHE A 159 9.33 36.89 -13.49
CA PHE A 159 9.14 35.43 -13.46
C PHE A 159 7.84 34.94 -12.82
N GLU A 160 7.04 35.79 -12.17
CA GLU A 160 5.76 35.40 -11.54
C GLU A 160 4.51 35.71 -12.36
N GLN A 161 4.61 36.40 -13.50
CA GLN A 161 3.44 36.77 -14.32
C GLN A 161 3.21 35.93 -15.58
N LYS A 162 4.16 35.07 -15.96
CA LYS A 162 4.04 34.28 -17.20
C LYS A 162 3.20 33.01 -17.08
N SER A 163 2.98 32.48 -15.87
CA SER A 163 2.18 31.27 -15.66
C SER A 163 0.69 31.53 -15.40
N LEU A 164 0.30 32.76 -15.09
CA LEU A 164 -1.08 33.15 -14.80
C LEU A 164 -1.84 33.71 -16.01
N GLU A 165 -1.15 34.03 -17.11
CA GLU A 165 -1.78 34.51 -18.35
C GLU A 165 -1.99 33.41 -19.41
N GLU A 166 -1.20 32.32 -19.41
CA GLU A 166 -1.42 31.19 -20.32
C GLU A 166 -2.62 30.30 -19.92
N VAL A 167 -3.13 30.45 -18.69
CA VAL A 167 -4.32 29.71 -18.21
C VAL A 167 -5.63 30.49 -18.48
N LYS A 168 -5.56 31.77 -18.86
CA LYS A 168 -6.75 32.59 -19.16
C LYS A 168 -7.20 32.55 -20.63
N ARG A 169 -6.55 31.75 -21.49
CA ARG A 169 -6.80 31.73 -22.95
C ARG A 169 -7.14 30.38 -23.55
N SER A 170 -7.65 29.47 -22.74
CA SER A 170 -8.40 28.30 -23.22
C SER A 170 -9.57 28.06 -22.29
N GLY A 171 -10.67 28.79 -22.52
CA GLY A 171 -11.99 28.37 -22.08
C GLY A 171 -12.45 27.18 -22.92
N ASP A 172 -11.70 26.08 -22.82
CA ASP A 172 -12.08 24.79 -23.38
C ASP A 172 -12.57 23.98 -22.19
N SER A 173 -13.88 23.82 -22.14
CA SER A 173 -14.64 23.31 -21.02
C SER A 173 -14.26 21.88 -20.66
N MET A 174 -14.50 21.54 -19.40
CA MET A 174 -14.54 20.20 -18.82
C MET A 174 -15.43 19.20 -19.60
N GLU A 175 -16.11 19.62 -20.66
CA GLU A 175 -17.10 18.87 -21.45
C GLU A 175 -16.49 17.77 -22.33
N ASN A 176 -15.16 17.73 -22.55
CA ASN A 176 -14.50 16.63 -23.29
C ASN A 176 -13.93 15.53 -22.40
N LEU A 177 -14.10 15.61 -21.09
CA LEU A 177 -13.67 14.58 -20.17
C LEU A 177 -14.76 13.53 -20.03
N LEU A 178 -14.77 12.58 -20.99
CA LEU A 178 -15.60 11.37 -20.98
C LEU A 178 -17.07 11.65 -20.65
N GLU A 179 -17.92 11.78 -21.67
CA GLU A 179 -19.38 11.65 -21.48
C GLU A 179 -19.65 10.23 -20.95
N VAL A 180 -19.61 10.07 -19.62
CA VAL A 180 -19.95 8.82 -18.95
C VAL A 180 -21.45 8.72 -19.09
N ALA A 181 -21.92 8.01 -20.11
CA ALA A 181 -23.33 7.73 -20.31
C ALA A 181 -23.85 6.86 -19.15
N PHE A 182 -24.14 7.49 -18.01
CA PHE A 182 -24.74 6.84 -16.86
C PHE A 182 -26.23 6.70 -17.11
N SER A 183 -26.69 5.46 -17.19
CA SER A 183 -28.11 5.16 -17.20
C SER A 183 -28.49 4.41 -15.93
N VAL A 184 -29.61 4.80 -15.32
CA VAL A 184 -30.22 4.05 -14.21
C VAL A 184 -30.50 2.61 -14.60
N SER A 185 -30.78 2.34 -15.89
CA SER A 185 -30.97 0.98 -16.40
C SER A 185 -29.72 0.12 -16.35
N ASP A 186 -28.53 0.70 -16.19
CA ASP A 186 -27.24 0.00 -16.14
C ASP A 186 -26.75 -0.28 -14.72
N ILE A 187 -27.47 0.23 -13.73
CA ILE A 187 -27.22 -0.08 -12.33
C ILE A 187 -27.58 -1.54 -12.06
N ARG A 188 -26.72 -2.22 -11.29
CA ARG A 188 -26.87 -3.64 -10.91
C ARG A 188 -26.76 -3.79 -9.40
N LYS A 189 -27.45 -4.81 -8.86
CA LYS A 189 -27.34 -5.26 -7.46
C LYS A 189 -26.20 -6.26 -7.24
N THR A 190 -25.47 -6.59 -8.30
CA THR A 190 -24.34 -7.53 -8.31
C THR A 190 -23.19 -6.89 -9.07
N TYR A 191 -21.97 -7.14 -8.63
CA TYR A 191 -20.77 -6.84 -9.41
C TYR A 191 -20.25 -8.12 -10.04
N LYS A 192 -20.56 -8.32 -11.33
CA LYS A 192 -20.32 -9.60 -12.03
C LYS A 192 -21.03 -10.74 -11.31
N ASP A 193 -20.30 -11.76 -10.89
CA ASP A 193 -20.74 -12.93 -10.10
C ASP A 193 -20.82 -12.68 -8.59
N ALA A 194 -20.42 -11.51 -8.09
CA ALA A 194 -20.53 -11.18 -6.67
C ALA A 194 -21.83 -10.43 -6.34
N THR A 195 -22.54 -10.88 -5.31
CA THR A 195 -23.71 -10.21 -4.75
C THR A 195 -23.25 -9.03 -3.90
N LEU A 196 -23.97 -7.90 -3.99
CA LEU A 196 -23.72 -6.72 -3.18
C LEU A 196 -24.75 -6.62 -2.04
N SER A 197 -24.34 -6.07 -0.90
CA SER A 197 -25.24 -5.72 0.19
C SER A 197 -26.32 -4.73 -0.29
N PRO A 198 -27.50 -4.63 0.35
CA PRO A 198 -28.64 -3.85 -0.16
C PRO A 198 -28.34 -2.39 -0.52
N ASN A 199 -27.52 -1.69 0.29
CA ASN A 199 -27.16 -0.29 0.09
C ASN A 199 -26.00 -0.10 -0.91
N TRP A 200 -25.59 -1.17 -1.59
CA TRP A 200 -24.49 -1.14 -2.54
C TRP A 200 -25.01 -1.56 -3.92
N LYS A 201 -24.53 -0.86 -4.92
CA LYS A 201 -24.85 -1.06 -6.32
C LYS A 201 -23.57 -1.04 -7.14
N SER A 202 -23.66 -1.46 -8.39
CA SER A 202 -22.56 -1.29 -9.34
C SER A 202 -23.03 -0.74 -10.65
N PHE A 203 -22.13 0.00 -11.30
CA PHE A 203 -22.27 0.52 -12.64
C PHE A 203 -20.93 0.32 -13.35
N GLN A 204 -20.94 -0.37 -14.50
CA GLN A 204 -19.72 -0.74 -15.23
C GLN A 204 -18.66 -1.40 -14.31
N THR A 205 -17.50 -0.77 -14.13
CA THR A 205 -16.41 -1.25 -13.27
C THR A 205 -16.40 -0.61 -11.87
N VAL A 206 -17.43 0.16 -11.52
CA VAL A 206 -17.55 0.84 -10.22
C VAL A 206 -18.58 0.13 -9.35
N ILE A 207 -18.22 -0.08 -8.08
CA ILE A 207 -19.18 -0.36 -7.01
C ILE A 207 -19.37 0.93 -6.22
N PHE A 208 -20.60 1.32 -5.92
CA PHE A 208 -20.90 2.52 -5.15
C PHE A 208 -21.96 2.25 -4.10
N ARG A 209 -21.92 3.02 -3.02
CA ARG A 209 -22.92 3.00 -1.95
C ARG A 209 -24.07 3.91 -2.35
N GLU A 210 -25.31 3.49 -2.23
CA GLU A 210 -26.46 4.36 -2.48
C GLU A 210 -26.56 5.47 -1.42
N ARG A 211 -27.28 6.54 -1.76
CA ARG A 211 -27.58 7.62 -0.83
C ARG A 211 -28.30 7.05 0.39
N GLU A 212 -27.81 7.41 1.56
CA GLU A 212 -28.50 7.18 2.83
C GLU A 212 -29.20 8.45 3.30
N ASP A 213 -30.21 8.27 4.14
CA ASP A 213 -30.88 9.38 4.80
C ASP A 213 -29.86 10.24 5.56
N GLY A 214 -29.97 11.54 5.36
CA GLY A 214 -29.08 12.52 5.98
C GLY A 214 -27.76 12.73 5.27
N LEU A 215 -27.44 12.07 4.15
CA LEU A 215 -26.34 12.50 3.27
C LEU A 215 -26.79 13.71 2.43
N ASN A 216 -26.21 14.87 2.69
CA ASN A 216 -26.52 16.10 1.96
C ASN A 216 -25.59 16.31 0.75
N ASP A 217 -26.17 16.73 -0.36
CA ASP A 217 -25.38 17.27 -1.48
C ASP A 217 -24.83 18.64 -1.13
N SER A 218 -23.74 19.04 -1.78
CA SER A 218 -23.06 20.28 -1.46
C SER A 218 -22.24 20.78 -2.64
N GLU A 219 -22.04 22.09 -2.69
CA GLU A 219 -21.03 22.74 -3.52
C GLU A 219 -19.60 22.45 -3.01
N LYS A 220 -19.44 22.10 -1.73
CA LYS A 220 -18.14 21.81 -1.09
C LYS A 220 -17.95 20.32 -0.90
N ILE A 221 -16.92 19.77 -1.53
CA ILE A 221 -16.60 18.34 -1.46
C ILE A 221 -15.29 18.13 -0.70
N ALA A 222 -15.36 17.35 0.38
CA ALA A 222 -14.19 16.80 1.03
C ALA A 222 -14.07 15.33 0.61
N ALA A 223 -13.10 15.05 -0.26
CA ALA A 223 -12.93 13.73 -0.85
C ALA A 223 -11.66 13.05 -0.33
N PHE A 224 -11.72 11.73 -0.14
CA PHE A 224 -10.67 10.96 0.52
C PHE A 224 -10.36 9.67 -0.24
N ASP A 225 -9.10 9.26 -0.23
CA ASP A 225 -8.76 7.83 -0.36
C ASP A 225 -9.16 7.07 0.91
N PHE A 226 -9.13 5.73 0.87
CA PHE A 226 -9.47 4.88 2.00
C PHE A 226 -8.25 4.16 2.60
N ASP A 227 -7.56 3.32 1.81
CA ASP A 227 -6.52 2.40 2.29
C ASP A 227 -5.17 3.13 2.31
N GLY A 228 -4.70 3.54 3.49
CA GLY A 228 -3.50 4.39 3.60
C GLY A 228 -3.83 5.83 3.98
N CYS A 229 -5.07 6.27 3.72
CA CYS A 229 -5.56 7.59 4.09
C CYS A 229 -6.43 7.57 5.37
N LEU A 230 -7.64 7.01 5.28
CA LEU A 230 -8.58 6.97 6.40
C LEU A 230 -8.31 5.79 7.35
N VAL A 231 -7.84 4.68 6.79
CA VAL A 231 -7.64 3.44 7.53
C VAL A 231 -6.31 2.78 7.17
N ASN A 232 -5.71 2.11 8.15
CA ASN A 232 -4.65 1.14 7.92
C ASN A 232 -5.26 -0.25 7.73
N THR A 233 -5.03 -0.83 6.56
CA THR A 233 -5.56 -2.14 6.16
C THR A 233 -4.47 -3.17 5.90
N SER A 234 -3.20 -2.80 6.12
CA SER A 234 -2.04 -3.69 6.13
C SER A 234 -1.99 -4.56 7.40
N VAL A 235 -3.15 -4.86 7.98
CA VAL A 235 -3.22 -5.79 9.11
C VAL A 235 -2.94 -7.20 8.58
N LYS A 236 -2.28 -8.05 9.37
CA LYS A 236 -1.97 -9.46 9.00
C LYS A 236 -3.22 -10.35 8.81
N ARG A 237 -4.41 -9.76 8.73
CA ARG A 237 -5.73 -10.39 8.71
C ARG A 237 -6.46 -9.96 7.44
N ILE A 238 -7.40 -10.77 7.00
CA ILE A 238 -8.30 -10.48 5.88
C ILE A 238 -9.72 -10.44 6.43
N GLY A 239 -10.58 -9.58 5.88
CA GLY A 239 -11.99 -9.51 6.23
C GLY A 239 -12.49 -8.11 6.56
N ALA A 240 -13.80 -7.99 6.78
CA ALA A 240 -14.49 -6.73 7.06
C ALA A 240 -13.95 -5.97 8.29
N ASN A 241 -13.37 -6.68 9.26
CA ASN A 241 -12.83 -6.11 10.51
C ASN A 241 -11.30 -5.95 10.45
N ALA A 242 -10.69 -6.19 9.30
CA ALA A 242 -9.25 -6.16 9.13
C ALA A 242 -8.76 -4.73 8.82
N TRP A 243 -8.95 -3.82 9.78
CA TRP A 243 -8.53 -2.43 9.65
C TRP A 243 -8.37 -1.75 11.03
N SER A 244 -7.66 -0.63 11.04
CA SER A 244 -7.67 0.35 12.14
C SER A 244 -7.70 1.77 11.55
N LEU A 245 -8.11 2.76 12.34
CA LEU A 245 -7.98 4.17 11.91
C LEU A 245 -6.52 4.51 11.63
N MET A 246 -6.26 5.33 10.61
CA MET A 246 -4.90 5.82 10.33
C MET A 246 -4.46 6.83 11.40
N HIS A 247 -5.35 7.75 11.77
CA HIS A 247 -5.19 8.69 12.87
C HIS A 247 -6.42 8.67 13.78
N SER A 248 -6.23 8.84 15.08
CA SER A 248 -7.34 8.83 16.05
C SER A 248 -8.29 10.02 15.91
N SER A 249 -7.82 11.12 15.31
CA SER A 249 -8.54 12.38 15.05
C SER A 249 -9.55 12.30 13.89
N ILE A 250 -9.47 11.25 13.05
CA ILE A 250 -10.29 11.13 11.83
C ILE A 250 -11.80 11.26 12.10
N PRO A 251 -12.39 10.57 13.11
CA PRO A 251 -13.82 10.71 13.37
C PRO A 251 -14.25 12.16 13.64
N ASP A 252 -13.48 12.88 14.46
CA ASP A 252 -13.81 14.25 14.87
C ASP A 252 -13.65 15.22 13.69
N LYS A 253 -12.58 15.07 12.89
CA LYS A 253 -12.36 15.89 11.69
C LYS A 253 -13.43 15.67 10.62
N LEU A 254 -13.84 14.43 10.38
CA LEU A 254 -14.92 14.16 9.42
C LEU A 254 -16.27 14.71 9.91
N GLN A 255 -16.56 14.62 11.21
CA GLN A 255 -17.75 15.24 11.82
C GLN A 255 -17.74 16.76 11.69
N GLU A 256 -16.59 17.40 11.92
CA GLU A 256 -16.43 18.85 11.76
C GLU A 256 -16.64 19.28 10.31
N LEU A 257 -16.01 18.60 9.35
CA LEU A 257 -16.21 18.88 7.93
C LEU A 257 -17.68 18.76 7.53
N TYR A 258 -18.34 17.68 7.96
CA TYR A 258 -19.75 17.48 7.68
C TYR A 258 -20.62 18.61 8.25
N LYS A 259 -20.37 19.00 9.50
CA LYS A 259 -21.04 20.13 10.16
C LYS A 259 -20.80 21.45 9.43
N ASN A 260 -19.63 21.62 8.84
CA ASN A 260 -19.25 22.79 8.05
C ASN A 260 -19.81 22.76 6.61
N GLY A 261 -20.72 21.83 6.31
CA GLY A 261 -21.46 21.76 5.05
C GLY A 261 -20.69 21.07 3.93
N TYR A 262 -19.64 20.31 4.23
CA TYR A 262 -18.98 19.48 3.23
C TYR A 262 -19.77 18.20 3.00
N LYS A 263 -19.94 17.83 1.73
CA LYS A 263 -20.25 16.46 1.37
C LYS A 263 -18.98 15.63 1.46
N LEU A 264 -19.05 14.53 2.22
CA LEU A 264 -17.93 13.62 2.38
C LEU A 264 -18.01 12.50 1.34
N VAL A 265 -16.91 12.29 0.62
CA VAL A 265 -16.83 11.28 -0.44
C VAL A 265 -15.57 10.44 -0.31
N ILE A 266 -15.68 9.12 -0.47
CA ILE A 266 -14.54 8.22 -0.57
C ILE A 266 -14.41 7.73 -2.01
N PHE A 267 -13.23 7.91 -2.59
CA PHE A 267 -12.82 7.38 -3.88
C PHE A 267 -11.67 6.40 -3.69
N THR A 268 -11.90 5.11 -3.93
CA THR A 268 -10.89 4.07 -3.65
C THR A 268 -10.70 3.11 -4.82
N ASN A 269 -9.44 2.76 -5.09
CA ASN A 269 -9.05 1.83 -6.13
C ASN A 269 -8.95 0.40 -5.56
N GLU A 270 -9.75 -0.57 -6.05
CA GLU A 270 -9.77 -1.95 -5.52
C GLU A 270 -9.66 -3.01 -6.63
N SER A 271 -8.53 -3.03 -7.34
CA SER A 271 -8.34 -3.95 -8.48
C SER A 271 -8.36 -5.43 -8.11
N ASN A 272 -8.24 -5.78 -6.83
CA ASN A 272 -8.29 -7.17 -6.39
C ASN A 272 -9.69 -7.78 -6.59
N ILE A 273 -10.75 -6.98 -6.51
CA ILE A 273 -12.13 -7.42 -6.82
C ILE A 273 -12.19 -7.93 -8.26
N GLU A 274 -11.56 -7.24 -9.21
CA GLU A 274 -11.54 -7.66 -10.60
C GLU A 274 -10.55 -8.81 -10.85
N ARG A 275 -9.37 -8.79 -10.22
CA ARG A 275 -8.31 -9.79 -10.42
C ARG A 275 -8.66 -11.15 -9.84
N TRP A 276 -9.33 -11.22 -8.69
CA TRP A 276 -9.55 -12.46 -7.94
C TRP A 276 -10.88 -13.12 -8.28
N LYS A 277 -11.01 -13.60 -9.53
CA LYS A 277 -12.27 -14.17 -10.03
C LYS A 277 -12.90 -15.21 -9.10
N ASN A 278 -12.12 -16.19 -8.66
CA ASN A 278 -12.60 -17.27 -7.78
C ASN A 278 -12.80 -16.87 -6.31
N LYS A 279 -12.39 -15.64 -5.93
CA LYS A 279 -12.53 -15.11 -4.57
C LYS A 279 -13.20 -13.73 -4.58
N ARG A 280 -13.93 -13.41 -5.66
CA ARG A 280 -14.48 -12.07 -5.88
C ARG A 280 -15.45 -11.69 -4.78
N GLN A 281 -16.36 -12.61 -4.41
CA GLN A 281 -17.28 -12.39 -3.30
C GLN A 281 -16.52 -12.05 -2.01
N GLN A 282 -15.49 -12.82 -1.64
CA GLN A 282 -14.69 -12.54 -0.45
C GLN A 282 -13.97 -11.18 -0.52
N ALA A 283 -13.49 -10.78 -1.71
CA ALA A 283 -12.86 -9.46 -1.89
C ALA A 283 -13.87 -8.32 -1.74
N VAL A 284 -15.07 -8.47 -2.33
CA VAL A 284 -16.19 -7.53 -2.20
C VAL A 284 -16.63 -7.42 -0.74
N ASP A 285 -16.92 -8.53 -0.07
CA ASP A 285 -17.35 -8.58 1.33
C ASP A 285 -16.30 -7.92 2.24
N SER A 286 -15.02 -8.20 1.98
CA SER A 286 -13.93 -7.62 2.77
C SER A 286 -13.78 -6.11 2.54
N LYS A 287 -14.01 -5.60 1.33
CA LYS A 287 -13.90 -4.15 1.06
C LYS A 287 -15.12 -3.40 1.56
N ILE A 288 -16.31 -3.83 1.17
CA ILE A 288 -17.59 -3.25 1.58
C ILE A 288 -17.72 -3.29 3.11
N GLY A 289 -17.44 -4.43 3.73
CA GLY A 289 -17.53 -4.54 5.19
C GLY A 289 -16.56 -3.63 5.93
N ARG A 290 -15.35 -3.38 5.39
CA ARG A 290 -14.42 -2.39 5.97
C ARG A 290 -14.99 -0.97 5.88
N LEU A 291 -15.58 -0.62 4.74
CA LEU A 291 -16.18 0.70 4.51
C LEU A 291 -17.41 0.92 5.40
N ASP A 292 -18.33 -0.05 5.46
CA ASP A 292 -19.53 0.04 6.30
C ASP A 292 -19.16 0.13 7.79
N ASN A 293 -18.20 -0.67 8.25
CA ASN A 293 -17.70 -0.59 9.63
C ASN A 293 -17.02 0.74 9.93
N PHE A 294 -16.25 1.29 8.98
CA PHE A 294 -15.63 2.59 9.12
C PHE A 294 -16.68 3.70 9.23
N ILE A 295 -17.67 3.72 8.33
CA ILE A 295 -18.79 4.68 8.33
C ILE A 295 -19.54 4.61 9.66
N GLY A 296 -19.87 3.40 10.14
CA GLY A 296 -20.49 3.21 11.44
C GLY A 296 -19.63 3.70 12.62
N ARG A 297 -18.29 3.66 12.49
CA ARG A 297 -17.35 4.15 13.51
C ARG A 297 -17.23 5.68 13.55
N VAL A 298 -17.28 6.35 12.40
CA VAL A 298 -17.16 7.82 12.31
C VAL A 298 -18.50 8.53 12.48
N LYS A 299 -19.62 7.82 12.29
CA LYS A 299 -20.99 8.31 12.53
C LYS A 299 -21.35 9.56 11.72
N VAL A 300 -20.83 9.64 10.51
CA VAL A 300 -21.21 10.66 9.52
C VAL A 300 -21.59 9.99 8.20
N PRO A 301 -22.57 10.53 7.47
CA PRO A 301 -22.91 10.05 6.13
C PRO A 301 -21.74 10.28 5.17
N ILE A 302 -21.35 9.24 4.44
CA ILE A 302 -20.27 9.29 3.46
C ILE A 302 -20.71 8.57 2.19
N GLN A 303 -20.58 9.25 1.05
CA GLN A 303 -20.79 8.68 -0.28
C GLN A 303 -19.53 7.91 -0.69
N VAL A 304 -19.67 6.69 -1.21
CA VAL A 304 -18.50 5.84 -1.53
C VAL A 304 -18.53 5.35 -2.96
N PHE A 305 -17.39 5.42 -3.65
CA PHE A 305 -17.14 4.85 -4.96
C PHE A 305 -15.86 4.01 -4.94
N ILE A 306 -15.96 2.80 -5.48
CA ILE A 306 -14.90 1.79 -5.53
C ILE A 306 -14.63 1.47 -7.00
N ALA A 307 -13.50 1.93 -7.53
CA ALA A 307 -13.04 1.57 -8.86
C ALA A 307 -12.45 0.16 -8.84
N CYS A 308 -13.17 -0.81 -9.38
CA CYS A 308 -12.78 -2.22 -9.34
C CYS A 308 -11.90 -2.62 -10.53
N GLY A 309 -11.98 -1.94 -11.67
CA GLY A 309 -11.23 -2.35 -12.86
C GLY A 309 -9.72 -2.08 -12.77
N ILE A 310 -9.04 -2.57 -13.79
CA ILE A 310 -7.59 -2.70 -13.82
C ILE A 310 -6.99 -1.50 -14.56
N GLY A 311 -5.86 -0.99 -14.08
CA GLY A 311 -5.21 0.19 -14.67
C GLY A 311 -4.65 -0.01 -16.08
N LYS A 312 -4.32 -1.25 -16.47
CA LYS A 312 -4.02 -1.62 -17.86
C LYS A 312 -4.67 -2.95 -18.17
N ASN A 313 -5.69 -2.92 -19.02
CA ASN A 313 -6.34 -4.12 -19.53
C ASN A 313 -5.47 -4.79 -20.61
N LYS A 314 -5.86 -5.99 -21.05
CA LYS A 314 -5.12 -6.77 -22.06
C LYS A 314 -5.03 -6.05 -23.41
N ASP A 315 -5.99 -5.19 -23.70
CA ASP A 315 -6.08 -4.34 -24.89
C ASP A 315 -5.46 -2.95 -24.68
N GLN A 316 -4.70 -2.76 -23.60
CA GLN A 316 -4.09 -1.49 -23.19
C GLN A 316 -5.09 -0.38 -22.84
N THR A 317 -6.39 -0.68 -22.78
CA THR A 317 -7.36 0.28 -22.26
C THR A 317 -7.17 0.44 -20.75
N GLU A 318 -7.28 1.67 -20.26
CA GLU A 318 -7.26 1.97 -18.83
C GLU A 318 -8.70 2.16 -18.36
N ASP A 319 -9.02 1.67 -17.16
CA ASP A 319 -10.33 1.91 -16.57
C ASP A 319 -10.53 3.42 -16.29
N PRO A 320 -11.54 4.08 -16.89
CA PRO A 320 -11.78 5.52 -16.72
C PRO A 320 -12.17 5.92 -15.29
N PHE A 321 -12.64 4.97 -14.49
CA PHE A 321 -13.00 5.20 -13.10
C PHE A 321 -11.83 5.00 -12.15
N ARG A 322 -10.74 4.37 -12.59
CA ARG A 322 -9.59 4.11 -11.74
C ARG A 322 -8.71 5.35 -11.61
N LYS A 323 -8.49 5.84 -10.38
CA LYS A 323 -7.53 6.93 -10.12
C LYS A 323 -6.17 6.60 -10.73
N PRO A 324 -5.51 7.53 -11.45
CA PRO A 324 -5.78 8.98 -11.45
C PRO A 324 -6.85 9.48 -12.42
N LYS A 325 -7.55 8.60 -13.15
CA LYS A 325 -8.62 9.02 -14.06
C LYS A 325 -9.80 9.61 -13.27
N PRO A 326 -10.50 10.62 -13.82
CA PRO A 326 -11.51 11.38 -13.09
C PRO A 326 -12.90 10.73 -13.08
N GLY A 327 -13.09 9.55 -13.69
CA GLY A 327 -14.42 8.99 -13.93
C GLY A 327 -15.28 8.81 -12.67
N MET A 328 -14.70 8.44 -11.52
CA MET A 328 -15.48 8.37 -10.28
C MET A 328 -15.96 9.76 -9.81
N TRP A 329 -15.15 10.81 -9.99
CA TRP A 329 -15.54 12.17 -9.64
C TRP A 329 -16.65 12.69 -10.55
N ILE A 330 -16.49 12.51 -11.86
CA ILE A 330 -17.48 12.92 -12.87
C ILE A 330 -18.81 12.22 -12.58
N LEU A 331 -18.78 10.89 -12.38
CA LEU A 331 -19.95 10.12 -11.98
C LEU A 331 -20.64 10.71 -10.75
N MET A 332 -19.88 11.06 -9.71
CA MET A 332 -20.41 11.65 -8.48
C MET A 332 -21.03 13.05 -8.72
N ALA A 333 -20.32 13.91 -9.42
CA ALA A 333 -20.72 15.29 -9.68
C ALA A 333 -22.02 15.35 -10.51
N GLU A 334 -22.10 14.55 -11.57
CA GLU A 334 -23.22 14.57 -12.51
C GLU A 334 -24.46 13.86 -11.96
N HIS A 335 -24.30 12.72 -11.29
CA HIS A 335 -25.43 11.84 -10.96
C HIS A 335 -25.75 11.74 -9.48
N PHE A 336 -24.80 12.11 -8.62
CA PHE A 336 -24.96 11.95 -7.17
C PHE A 336 -24.93 13.26 -6.42
N ASN A 337 -24.89 14.43 -7.07
CA ASN A 337 -24.84 15.75 -6.42
C ASN A 337 -26.04 16.67 -6.71
N SER A 338 -27.18 16.13 -7.16
CA SER A 338 -28.42 16.87 -7.45
C SER A 338 -28.26 18.10 -8.37
N GLY A 339 -27.28 18.07 -9.28
CA GLY A 339 -26.99 19.20 -10.18
C GLY A 339 -26.40 20.44 -9.49
N ILE A 340 -26.01 20.34 -8.21
CA ILE A 340 -25.30 21.41 -7.51
C ILE A 340 -23.89 21.48 -8.07
N ALA A 341 -23.53 22.65 -8.62
CA ALA A 341 -22.17 22.92 -9.09
C ALA A 341 -21.17 22.85 -7.94
N ILE A 342 -20.04 22.18 -8.16
CA ILE A 342 -19.01 22.02 -7.14
C ILE A 342 -18.03 23.20 -7.22
N ASP A 343 -17.82 23.86 -6.09
CA ASP A 343 -16.77 24.85 -5.89
C ASP A 343 -15.44 24.11 -5.66
N LEU A 344 -14.60 24.04 -6.69
CA LEU A 344 -13.30 23.38 -6.65
C LEU A 344 -12.30 24.10 -5.73
N ASP A 345 -12.43 25.42 -5.54
CA ASP A 345 -11.55 26.20 -4.67
C ASP A 345 -11.81 25.91 -3.19
N GLN A 346 -13.06 25.60 -2.85
CA GLN A 346 -13.46 25.17 -1.51
C GLN A 346 -13.41 23.65 -1.33
N SER A 347 -13.21 22.88 -2.40
CA SER A 347 -13.13 21.42 -2.35
C SER A 347 -11.68 20.92 -2.32
N PHE A 348 -11.48 19.71 -1.81
CA PHE A 348 -10.15 19.11 -1.71
C PHE A 348 -10.16 17.59 -1.74
N TYR A 349 -9.00 17.01 -2.02
CA TYR A 349 -8.74 15.58 -1.99
C TYR A 349 -7.62 15.25 -0.97
N VAL A 350 -7.82 14.21 -0.16
CA VAL A 350 -6.80 13.71 0.78
C VAL A 350 -6.46 12.26 0.45
N GLY A 351 -5.18 11.95 0.23
CA GLY A 351 -4.75 10.60 -0.14
C GLY A 351 -3.26 10.35 0.09
N ASP A 352 -2.87 9.10 0.31
CA ASP A 352 -1.48 8.73 0.60
C ASP A 352 -0.63 8.52 -0.67
N ALA A 353 -1.26 8.26 -1.82
CA ALA A 353 -0.57 8.02 -3.08
C ALA A 353 -0.13 9.34 -3.74
N ALA A 354 0.86 9.99 -3.14
CA ALA A 354 1.37 11.30 -3.55
C ALA A 354 2.67 11.26 -4.37
N GLY A 355 3.15 10.07 -4.74
CA GLY A 355 4.35 9.91 -5.56
C GLY A 355 5.68 10.14 -4.82
N ARG A 356 5.67 10.10 -3.49
CA ARG A 356 6.89 10.20 -2.67
C ARG A 356 7.69 8.90 -2.75
N VAL A 357 8.96 8.94 -2.32
CA VAL A 357 9.92 7.82 -2.42
C VAL A 357 9.39 6.48 -1.89
N ASN A 358 8.50 6.51 -0.88
CA ASN A 358 7.93 5.31 -0.27
C ASN A 358 6.43 5.11 -0.57
N ASP A 359 5.83 5.98 -1.38
CA ASP A 359 4.44 5.81 -1.76
C ASP A 359 4.31 4.67 -2.77
N HIS A 360 3.22 3.93 -2.67
CA HIS A 360 2.96 2.80 -3.56
C HIS A 360 2.58 3.25 -4.98
N SER A 361 2.11 4.49 -5.15
CA SER A 361 1.80 5.14 -6.42
C SER A 361 1.69 6.67 -6.26
N ASP A 362 1.39 7.37 -7.34
CA ASP A 362 1.07 8.80 -7.40
C ASP A 362 -0.40 9.05 -7.82
N ALA A 363 -1.26 8.05 -7.65
CA ALA A 363 -2.61 8.06 -8.17
C ALA A 363 -3.50 9.14 -7.54
N ASP A 364 -3.30 9.46 -6.26
CA ASP A 364 -4.15 10.40 -5.52
C ASP A 364 -3.81 11.85 -5.85
N ILE A 365 -2.52 12.19 -5.87
CA ILE A 365 -2.08 13.54 -6.25
C ILE A 365 -2.43 13.84 -7.70
N LYS A 366 -2.26 12.87 -8.62
CA LYS A 366 -2.63 13.03 -10.03
C LYS A 366 -4.14 13.10 -10.23
N PHE A 367 -4.92 12.39 -9.43
CA PHE A 367 -6.39 12.52 -9.45
C PHE A 367 -6.82 13.94 -9.07
N ALA A 368 -6.28 14.47 -7.97
CA ALA A 368 -6.54 15.84 -7.53
C ALA A 368 -6.12 16.88 -8.58
N GLN A 369 -4.90 16.75 -9.14
CA GLN A 369 -4.38 17.63 -10.19
C GLN A 369 -5.26 17.62 -11.44
N THR A 370 -5.70 16.43 -11.87
CA THR A 370 -6.57 16.26 -13.05
C THR A 370 -7.89 17.01 -12.89
N LEU A 371 -8.39 17.11 -11.65
CA LEU A 371 -9.66 17.75 -11.31
C LEU A 371 -9.50 19.22 -10.88
N GLY A 372 -8.27 19.73 -10.76
CA GLY A 372 -8.01 21.07 -10.21
C GLY A 372 -8.31 21.19 -8.70
N LEU A 373 -8.29 20.09 -7.95
CA LEU A 373 -8.55 20.09 -6.51
C LEU A 373 -7.30 20.39 -5.70
N LYS A 374 -7.48 21.08 -4.57
CA LYS A 374 -6.46 21.14 -3.51
C LYS A 374 -6.17 19.72 -3.01
N PHE A 375 -4.89 19.41 -2.81
CA PHE A 375 -4.44 18.10 -2.35
C PHE A 375 -3.78 18.20 -0.98
N HIS A 376 -4.10 17.25 -0.10
CA HIS A 376 -3.48 17.14 1.23
C HIS A 376 -3.00 15.71 1.49
N LEU A 377 -1.89 15.59 2.22
CA LEU A 377 -1.45 14.30 2.75
C LEU A 377 -2.24 13.93 4.02
N PRO A 378 -2.52 12.64 4.28
CA PRO A 378 -3.25 12.20 5.46
C PRO A 378 -2.57 12.64 6.77
N GLU A 379 -1.24 12.54 6.87
CA GLU A 379 -0.49 12.94 8.05
C GLU A 379 -0.51 14.45 8.31
N GLU A 380 -0.64 15.27 7.27
CA GLU A 380 -0.76 16.73 7.40
C GLU A 380 -2.20 17.10 7.79
N PHE A 381 -3.17 16.46 7.14
CA PHE A 381 -4.58 16.77 7.32
C PHE A 381 -5.13 16.23 8.65
N PHE A 382 -4.75 15.01 9.05
CA PHE A 382 -5.26 14.34 10.24
C PHE A 382 -4.24 14.24 11.38
N GLY A 383 -2.93 14.38 11.12
CA GLY A 383 -1.91 14.17 12.15
C GLY A 383 -1.81 15.24 13.23
N ALA A 384 -2.38 16.43 12.98
CA ALA A 384 -2.54 17.51 13.96
C ALA A 384 -3.72 17.28 14.92
#